data_AF-A0A7V5AB94-F1
#
_entry.id   AF-A0A7V5AB94-F1
#
_cell.length_a   1.000
_cell.length_b   1.000
_cell.length_c   1.000
_cell.angle_alpha   90.00
_cell.angle_beta   90.00
_cell.angle_gamma   90.00
#
_symmetry.space_group_name_H-M   'P 1'
#
loop_
_entity.id
_entity.type
_entity.pdbx_description
1 polymer ?
#
loop_
_entity_poly.entity_id
_entity_poly.type
_entity_poly.pdbx_seq_one_letter_code
_entity_poly.pdbx_strand_id
1 'polypeptide(L)'
;MPLILGMDEAGRGAVLGPLIVAGVLVPESQREKLWSLGARDSKAIARPRRKVILRTLWSQGVRGWAVAIPPERIDTQSLTALELSAMAELIRKLQPDEVVLDPPVGPRA
;
A
#
# COMPACT_ATOMS: atom_id res chain seq x y z
N MET A 1 -8.85 -9.34 18.11
CA MET A 1 -7.65 -8.50 18.06
C MET A 1 -7.80 -7.57 16.88
N PRO A 2 -7.50 -6.28 17.03
CA PRO A 2 -7.72 -5.31 15.96
C PRO A 2 -6.90 -5.65 14.72
N LEU A 3 -7.50 -5.43 13.56
CA LEU A 3 -6.88 -5.54 12.25
C LEU A 3 -6.46 -4.14 11.79
N ILE A 4 -5.15 -3.99 11.57
CA ILE A 4 -4.56 -2.74 11.11
C ILE A 4 -4.29 -2.85 9.62
N LEU A 5 -4.74 -1.85 8.86
CA LEU A 5 -4.42 -1.69 7.45
C LEU A 5 -3.33 -0.64 7.27
N GLY A 6 -2.15 -1.05 6.82
CA GLY A 6 -1.11 -0.14 6.33
C GLY A 6 -1.28 0.10 4.82
N MET A 7 -1.27 1.34 4.37
CA MET A 7 -1.40 1.70 2.95
C MET A 7 -0.27 2.63 2.49
N ASP A 8 0.14 2.44 1.24
CA ASP A 8 1.21 3.19 0.58
C ASP A 8 1.01 3.15 -0.95
N GLU A 9 1.63 4.07 -1.67
CA GLU A 9 1.56 4.17 -3.13
C GLU A 9 2.93 4.09 -3.82
N ALA A 10 2.90 3.71 -5.10
CA ALA A 10 4.08 3.70 -5.95
C ALA A 10 3.74 4.15 -7.36
N GLY A 11 4.58 5.00 -7.94
CA GLY A 11 4.41 5.51 -9.31
C GLY A 11 3.82 6.92 -9.39
N ARG A 12 3.52 7.58 -8.26
CA ARG A 12 2.94 8.94 -8.24
C ARG A 12 3.77 9.99 -8.99
N GLY A 13 5.11 9.91 -8.91
CA GLY A 13 6.03 10.80 -9.63
C GLY A 13 6.61 10.20 -10.91
N ALA A 14 6.13 9.02 -11.35
CA ALA A 14 6.64 8.37 -12.55
C ALA A 14 5.93 8.93 -13.78
N VAL A 15 6.70 9.22 -14.84
CA VAL A 15 6.15 9.65 -16.14
C VAL A 15 5.50 8.48 -16.88
N LEU A 16 5.99 7.27 -16.67
CA LEU A 16 5.53 6.06 -17.37
C LEU A 16 4.99 5.03 -16.37
N GLY A 17 3.90 4.38 -16.78
CA GLY A 17 3.28 3.29 -16.04
C GLY A 17 2.16 3.74 -15.10
N PRO A 18 1.53 2.77 -14.42
CA PRO A 18 0.40 3.03 -13.55
C PRO A 18 0.83 3.62 -12.19
N LEU A 19 -0.12 4.27 -11.53
CA LEU A 19 -0.07 4.50 -10.08
C LEU A 19 -0.62 3.25 -9.39
N ILE A 20 0.18 2.65 -8.51
CA ILE A 20 -0.23 1.52 -7.69
C ILE A 20 -0.49 2.00 -6.27
N VAL A 21 -1.68 1.71 -5.73
CA VAL A 21 -2.00 1.92 -4.31
C VAL A 21 -2.20 0.56 -3.68
N ALA A 22 -1.44 0.25 -2.63
CA ALA A 22 -1.46 -1.05 -1.99
C ALA A 22 -1.81 -0.94 -0.51
N GLY A 23 -2.52 -1.94 0.00
CA GLY A 23 -2.88 -2.08 1.40
C GLY A 23 -2.51 -3.47 1.93
N VAL A 24 -1.93 -3.52 3.12
CA VAL A 24 -1.58 -4.75 3.84
C VAL A 24 -2.29 -4.79 5.18
N LEU A 25 -3.11 -5.81 5.38
CA LEU A 25 -3.96 -5.99 6.55
C LEU A 25 -3.31 -7.01 7.49
N VAL A 26 -3.01 -6.58 8.72
CA VAL A 26 -2.25 -7.35 9.69
C VAL A 26 -2.93 -7.28 11.06
N PRO A 27 -3.10 -8.40 11.77
CA PRO A 27 -3.51 -8.36 13.18
C PRO A 27 -2.44 -7.66 14.02
N GLU A 28 -2.82 -6.84 15.00
CA GLU A 28 -1.85 -6.15 15.89
C GLU A 28 -0.81 -7.11 16.48
N SER A 29 -1.20 -8.33 16.85
CA SER A 29 -0.29 -9.36 17.39
C SER A 29 0.81 -9.83 16.43
N GLN A 30 0.69 -9.52 15.13
CA GLN A 30 1.70 -9.85 14.12
C GLN A 30 2.52 -8.63 13.68
N ARG A 31 2.29 -7.44 14.27
CA ARG A 31 3.01 -6.22 13.91
C ARG A 31 4.52 -6.34 14.06
N GLU A 32 5.01 -6.89 15.17
CA GLU A 32 6.45 -7.10 15.39
C GLU A 32 7.07 -8.08 14.37
N LYS A 33 6.27 -9.03 13.87
CA LYS A 33 6.75 -9.99 12.86
C LYS A 33 7.09 -9.28 11.56
N LEU A 34 6.32 -8.26 11.15
CA LEU A 34 6.65 -7.43 9.97
C LEU A 34 8.04 -6.82 10.10
N TRP A 35 8.36 -6.27 11.27
CA TRP A 35 9.65 -5.66 11.55
C TRP A 35 10.79 -6.70 11.51
N SER A 36 10.58 -7.87 12.12
CA SER A 36 11.56 -8.96 12.14
C SER A 36 11.86 -9.53 10.74
N LEU A 37 10.88 -9.50 9.83
CA LEU A 37 11.03 -9.90 8.43
C LEU A 37 11.79 -8.86 7.60
N GLY A 38 12.03 -7.67 8.16
CA GLY A 38 12.66 -6.56 7.47
C GLY A 38 11.73 -5.85 6.49
N ALA A 39 10.41 -5.92 6.69
CA ALA A 39 9.44 -5.08 5.99
C ALA A 39 9.56 -3.63 6.47
N ARG A 40 10.59 -2.95 5.97
CA ARG A 40 10.89 -1.52 6.17
C ARG A 40 10.66 -0.76 4.86
N ASP A 41 11.10 0.49 4.78
CA ASP A 41 11.09 1.27 3.53
C ASP A 41 11.64 0.43 2.36
N SER A 42 10.78 0.24 1.35
CA SER A 42 11.06 -0.60 0.19
C SER A 42 12.27 -0.12 -0.62
N LYS A 43 12.66 1.16 -0.48
CA LYS A 43 13.84 1.78 -1.11
C LYS A 43 15.15 1.27 -0.48
N ALA A 44 15.13 0.87 0.79
CA ALA A 44 16.28 0.27 1.48
C ALA A 44 16.43 -1.24 1.19
N ILE A 45 15.49 -1.84 0.45
CA ILE A 45 15.43 -3.29 0.21
C ILE A 45 15.66 -3.59 -1.28
N ALA A 46 16.65 -4.42 -1.59
CA ALA A 46 16.91 -4.89 -2.95
C ALA A 46 15.70 -5.61 -3.55
N ARG A 47 15.46 -5.43 -4.85
CA ARG A 47 14.27 -5.98 -5.56
C ARG A 47 14.02 -7.48 -5.29
N PRO A 48 15.03 -8.38 -5.33
CA PRO A 48 14.80 -9.80 -5.08
C PRO A 48 14.32 -10.07 -3.64
N ARG A 49 14.85 -9.33 -2.67
CA ARG A 49 14.52 -9.47 -1.25
C ARG A 49 13.07 -9.02 -0.96
N ARG A 50 12.56 -8.02 -1.67
CA ARG A 50 11.14 -7.62 -1.56
C ARG A 50 10.18 -8.75 -1.90
N LYS A 51 10.48 -9.54 -2.94
CA LYS A 51 9.67 -10.71 -3.33
C LYS A 51 9.68 -11.80 -2.25
N VAL A 52 10.84 -12.02 -1.63
CA VAL A 52 10.97 -13.00 -0.53
C VAL A 52 10.13 -12.56 0.67
N ILE A 53 10.25 -11.29 1.09
CA ILE A 53 9.46 -10.73 2.20
C ILE A 53 7.96 -10.90 1.92
N LEU A 54 7.49 -10.51 0.73
CA LEU A 54 6.08 -10.59 0.37
C LEU A 54 5.55 -12.04 0.40
N ARG A 55 6.33 -13.00 -0.13
CA ARG A 55 5.98 -14.43 -0.07
C ARG A 55 5.89 -14.94 1.35
N THR A 56 6.82 -14.54 2.22
CA THR A 56 6.81 -14.91 3.64
C THR A 56 5.62 -14.30 4.37
N LEU A 57 5.23 -13.06 4.07
CA LEU A 57 4.04 -12.44 4.65
C LEU A 57 2.78 -13.22 4.26
N TRP A 58 2.62 -13.57 2.98
CA TRP A 58 1.48 -14.36 2.52
C TRP A 58 1.44 -15.76 3.12
N SER A 59 2.58 -16.45 3.25
CA SER A 59 2.60 -17.78 3.89
C SER A 59 2.25 -17.73 5.38
N GLN A 60 2.37 -16.57 6.02
CA GLN A 60 1.96 -16.32 7.40
C GLN A 60 0.50 -15.85 7.51
N GLY A 61 -0.24 -15.81 6.41
CA GLY A 61 -1.66 -15.43 6.38
C GLY A 61 -1.89 -13.91 6.39
N VAL A 62 -0.86 -13.10 6.19
CA VAL A 62 -1.02 -11.66 6.00
C VAL A 62 -1.76 -11.42 4.69
N ARG A 63 -2.85 -10.65 4.76
CA ARG A 63 -3.67 -10.32 3.59
C ARG A 63 -3.22 -8.98 3.03
N GLY A 64 -3.26 -8.84 1.71
CA GLY A 64 -3.01 -7.57 1.07
C GLY A 64 -3.74 -7.47 -0.26
N TRP A 65 -3.96 -6.24 -0.70
CA TRP A 65 -4.57 -5.94 -1.99
C TRP A 65 -3.90 -4.72 -2.61
N ALA A 66 -3.91 -4.65 -3.93
CA ALA A 66 -3.41 -3.50 -4.66
C ALA A 66 -4.42 -3.09 -5.74
N VAL A 67 -4.56 -1.78 -5.90
CA VAL A 67 -5.32 -1.17 -6.99
C VAL A 67 -4.32 -0.57 -7.96
N ALA A 68 -4.41 -0.99 -9.22
CA ALA A 68 -3.61 -0.40 -10.30
C ALA A 68 -4.47 0.63 -11.04
N ILE A 69 -4.01 1.89 -11.00
CA ILE A 69 -4.65 3.02 -11.67
C ILE A 69 -3.89 3.25 -12.98
N PRO A 70 -4.52 2.98 -14.13
CA PRO A 70 -3.81 3.00 -15.40
C PRO A 70 -3.60 4.44 -15.91
N PRO A 71 -2.61 4.67 -16.80
CA PRO A 71 -2.26 6.01 -17.29
C PRO A 71 -3.44 6.82 -17.84
N GLU A 72 -4.39 6.18 -18.52
CA GLU A 72 -5.54 6.86 -19.14
C GLU A 72 -6.45 7.52 -18.10
N ARG A 73 -6.49 6.97 -16.87
CA ARG A 73 -7.19 7.60 -15.74
C ARG A 73 -6.37 8.71 -15.11
N ILE A 74 -5.05 8.55 -15.04
CA ILE A 74 -4.12 9.55 -14.49
C ILE A 74 -4.14 10.81 -15.35
N ASP A 75 -4.19 10.66 -16.67
CA ASP A 75 -4.19 11.77 -17.62
C ASP A 75 -5.44 12.65 -17.54
N THR A 76 -6.54 12.14 -16.97
CA THR A 76 -7.85 12.79 -16.98
C THR A 76 -8.34 13.23 -15.59
N GLN A 77 -7.66 12.83 -14.51
CA GLN A 77 -8.12 13.06 -13.13
C GLN A 77 -6.96 13.47 -12.22
N SER A 78 -7.28 14.12 -11.10
CA SER A 78 -6.28 14.47 -10.09
C SER A 78 -5.65 13.21 -9.48
N LEU A 79 -4.31 13.13 -9.47
CA LEU A 79 -3.54 12.07 -8.80
C LEU A 79 -3.98 11.90 -7.34
N THR A 80 -4.18 13.00 -6.61
CA THR A 80 -4.66 12.97 -5.22
C THR A 80 -6.06 12.36 -5.12
N ALA A 81 -6.98 12.72 -6.01
CA ALA A 81 -8.33 12.18 -6.00
C ALA A 81 -8.37 10.68 -6.35
N LEU A 82 -7.55 10.27 -7.32
CA LEU A 82 -7.38 8.87 -7.71
C LEU A 82 -6.83 8.02 -6.56
N GLU A 83 -5.78 8.51 -5.90
CA GLU A 83 -5.14 7.83 -4.77
C GLU A 83 -6.10 7.68 -3.58
N LEU A 84 -6.77 8.76 -3.17
CA LEU A 84 -7.79 8.73 -2.12
C LEU A 84 -8.94 7.77 -2.44
N SER A 85 -9.38 7.73 -3.71
CA SER A 85 -10.44 6.81 -4.16
C SER A 85 -9.99 5.35 -4.05
N ALA A 86 -8.75 5.05 -4.41
CA ALA A 86 -8.18 3.70 -4.29
C ALA A 86 -7.97 3.30 -2.82
N MET A 87 -7.49 4.20 -1.98
CA MET A 87 -7.41 3.97 -0.52
C MET A 87 -8.79 3.67 0.07
N ALA A 88 -9.81 4.44 -0.29
CA ALA A 88 -11.19 4.19 0.14
C ALA A 88 -11.76 2.86 -0.37
N GLU A 89 -11.37 2.41 -1.56
CA GLU A 89 -11.68 1.07 -2.07
C GLU A 89 -11.03 -0.03 -1.22
N LEU A 90 -9.73 0.12 -0.90
CA LEU A 90 -8.99 -0.81 -0.07
C LEU A 90 -9.60 -0.94 1.33
N ILE A 91 -9.96 0.18 1.97
CA ILE A 91 -10.61 0.19 3.29
C ILE A 91 -11.94 -0.58 3.24
N ARG A 92 -12.80 -0.29 2.24
CA ARG A 92 -14.08 -1.00 2.08
C ARG A 92 -13.89 -2.49 1.83
N LYS A 93 -12.87 -2.88 1.07
CA LYS A 93 -12.59 -4.27 0.72
C LYS A 93 -12.01 -5.08 1.89
N LEU A 94 -11.08 -4.48 2.64
CA LEU A 94 -10.30 -5.16 3.67
C LEU A 94 -10.93 -5.05 5.07
N GLN A 95 -11.86 -4.11 5.26
CA GLN A 95 -12.63 -3.88 6.49
C GLN A 95 -11.75 -3.89 7.76
N PRO A 96 -10.74 -3.00 7.86
CA PRO A 96 -9.89 -2.89 9.04
C PRO A 96 -10.62 -2.23 10.21
N ASP A 97 -10.08 -2.44 11.42
CA ASP A 97 -10.45 -1.68 12.62
C ASP A 97 -9.69 -0.35 12.68
N GLU A 98 -8.43 -0.35 12.22
CA GLU A 98 -7.54 0.81 12.22
C GLU A 98 -6.81 0.97 10.89
N VAL A 99 -6.54 2.21 10.48
CA VAL A 99 -5.86 2.53 9.23
C VAL A 99 -4.64 3.40 9.49
N VAL A 100 -3.50 2.98 8.95
CA VAL A 100 -2.26 3.76 8.88
C VAL A 100 -1.99 4.04 7.40
N LEU A 101 -1.91 5.30 7.03
CA LEU A 101 -1.71 5.72 5.64
C LEU A 101 -0.68 6.84 5.56
N ASP A 102 0.10 6.86 4.48
CA ASP A 102 0.84 8.04 4.07
C ASP A 102 -0.14 9.01 3.39
N PRO A 103 -0.41 10.20 3.95
CA PRO A 103 -1.44 11.07 3.41
C PRO A 103 -1.00 11.66 2.06
N PRO A 104 -1.84 11.57 1.01
CA PRO A 104 -1.55 12.26 -0.24
C PRO A 104 -1.59 13.77 -0.01
N VAL A 105 -0.41 14.38 0.07
CA VAL A 105 -0.31 15.84 0.17
C VAL A 105 -0.34 16.43 -1.24
N GLY A 106 -1.34 17.27 -1.51
CA GLY A 106 -1.32 18.12 -2.70
C GLY A 106 -0.23 19.19 -2.58
N PRO A 107 0.26 19.77 -3.69
CA PRO A 107 1.09 20.96 -3.61
C PRO A 107 0.34 22.04 -2.82
N ARG A 108 1.02 22.68 -1.86
CA ARG A 108 0.45 23.83 -1.16
C ARG A 108 0.21 24.93 -2.20
N ALA A 109 -1.03 25.41 -2.28
CA ALA A 109 -1.38 26.58 -3.08
C ALA A 109 -0.67 27.83 -2.56
#